data_AF-A0ABD2J7F7-F1
#
_entry.id   AF-A0ABD2J7F7-F1
#
_cell.length_a   1.000
_cell.length_b   1.000
_cell.length_c   1.000
_cell.angle_alpha   90.00
_cell.angle_beta   90.00
_cell.angle_gamma   90.00
#
_symmetry.space_group_name_H-M   'P 1'
#
loop_
_entity.id
_entity.type
_entity.pdbx_description
1 polymer ?
#
loop_
_entity_poly.entity_id
_entity_poly.type
_entity_poly.pdbx_seq_one_letter_code
_entity_poly.pdbx_strand_id
1 'polypeptide(L)'
;MGKFDKVRLNEKNYGLVRNLHSNWYAGGIKAIMGKMGRDLFRKLLPNEQKAMAECLDRIEDRRDLMQSAKCLTTFCESSLQLMAKR
;
A
#
# COMPACT_ATOMS: atom_id res chain seq x y z
N MET A 1 -3.26 21.63 -39.56
CA MET A 1 -3.43 20.74 -38.39
C MET A 1 -2.06 20.20 -38.01
N GLY A 2 -1.60 20.46 -36.78
CA GLY A 2 -0.24 20.16 -36.33
C GLY A 2 -0.06 18.68 -35.97
N LYS A 3 1.12 18.12 -36.21
CA LYS A 3 1.46 16.70 -35.93
C LYS A 3 1.17 16.26 -34.49
N PHE A 4 1.09 17.19 -33.54
CA PHE A 4 0.88 16.93 -32.11
C PHE A 4 -0.56 17.17 -31.63
N ASP A 5 -1.48 17.62 -32.48
CA ASP A 5 -2.87 17.88 -32.08
C ASP A 5 -3.58 16.59 -31.59
N LYS A 6 -3.16 15.42 -32.09
CA LYS A 6 -3.63 14.10 -31.64
C LYS A 6 -3.00 13.63 -30.33
N VAL A 7 -1.90 14.24 -29.91
CA VAL A 7 -1.16 13.92 -28.67
C VAL A 7 -1.56 14.87 -27.53
N ARG A 8 -2.15 16.02 -27.85
CA ARG A 8 -2.72 16.93 -26.84
C ARG A 8 -3.78 16.22 -26.02
N LEU A 9 -3.53 16.13 -24.71
CA LEU A 9 -4.50 15.61 -23.75
C LEU A 9 -5.71 16.56 -23.72
N ASN A 10 -6.86 16.07 -24.17
CA ASN A 10 -8.14 16.65 -23.81
C ASN A 10 -8.56 16.13 -22.43
N GLU A 11 -9.56 16.75 -21.80
CA GLU A 11 -10.06 16.37 -20.46
C GLU A 11 -10.35 14.87 -20.33
N LYS A 12 -10.95 14.26 -21.36
CA LYS A 12 -11.27 12.83 -21.39
C LYS A 12 -10.00 11.97 -21.35
N ASN A 13 -9.02 12.27 -22.19
CA ASN A 13 -7.76 11.52 -22.28
C ASN A 13 -6.89 11.76 -21.05
N TYR A 14 -6.92 12.96 -20.48
CA TYR A 14 -6.26 13.27 -19.21
C TYR A 14 -6.83 12.43 -18.07
N GLY A 15 -8.16 12.35 -17.96
CA GLY A 15 -8.83 11.51 -16.96
C GLY A 15 -8.44 10.03 -17.08
N LEU A 16 -8.33 9.51 -18.30
CA LEU A 16 -7.89 8.14 -18.55
C LEU A 16 -6.45 7.90 -18.07
N VAL A 17 -5.51 8.78 -18.45
CA VAL A 17 -4.10 8.69 -18.02
C VAL A 17 -3.98 8.83 -16.51
N ARG A 18 -4.72 9.75 -15.89
CA ARG A 18 -4.75 9.92 -14.43
C ARG A 18 -5.23 8.66 -13.72
N ASN A 19 -6.31 8.04 -14.19
CA ASN A 19 -6.83 6.80 -13.60
C ASN A 19 -5.85 5.64 -13.77
N LEU A 20 -5.22 5.53 -14.93
CA LEU A 20 -4.18 4.54 -15.18
C LEU A 20 -3.01 4.71 -14.20
N HIS A 21 -2.52 5.94 -14.05
CA HIS A 21 -1.45 6.28 -13.13
C HIS A 21 -1.83 5.94 -11.68
N SER A 22 -3.02 6.34 -11.21
CA SER A 22 -3.49 6.02 -9.85
C SER A 22 -3.56 4.52 -9.59
N ASN A 23 -4.01 3.72 -10.57
CA ASN A 23 -4.06 2.28 -10.44
C ASN A 23 -2.67 1.65 -10.38
N TRP A 24 -1.75 2.09 -11.24
CA TRP A 24 -0.36 1.62 -11.22
C TRP A 24 0.36 2.01 -9.93
N TYR A 25 0.19 3.23 -9.47
CA TYR A 25 0.71 3.71 -8.19
C TYR A 25 0.19 2.83 -7.04
N ALA A 26 -1.12 2.63 -6.94
CA ALA A 26 -1.71 1.79 -5.90
C ALA A 26 -1.23 0.34 -5.97
N GLY A 27 -1.08 -0.22 -7.17
CA GLY A 27 -0.54 -1.57 -7.36
C GLY A 27 0.91 -1.69 -6.89
N GLY A 28 1.77 -0.73 -7.25
CA GLY A 28 3.17 -0.72 -6.85
C GLY A 28 3.34 -0.60 -5.33
N ILE A 29 2.64 0.35 -4.71
CA ILE A 29 2.70 0.54 -3.24
C ILE A 29 2.20 -0.71 -2.51
N LYS A 30 1.11 -1.35 -2.97
CA LYS A 30 0.63 -2.60 -2.37
C LYS A 30 1.64 -3.74 -2.46
N ALA A 31 2.36 -3.86 -3.57
CA ALA A 31 3.37 -4.90 -3.73
C ALA A 31 4.50 -4.72 -2.69
N ILE A 32 4.96 -3.47 -2.51
CA ILE A 32 5.97 -3.11 -1.51
C ILE A 32 5.44 -3.40 -0.09
N MET A 33 4.24 -2.90 0.23
CA MET A 33 3.56 -3.15 1.51
C MET A 33 3.40 -4.65 1.79
N GLY A 34 3.04 -5.44 0.79
CA GLY A 34 2.89 -6.89 0.92
C GLY A 34 4.21 -7.59 1.22
N LYS A 35 5.32 -7.16 0.60
CA LYS A 35 6.65 -7.70 0.92
C LYS A 35 7.06 -7.31 2.35
N MET A 36 6.95 -6.03 2.70
CA MET A 36 7.29 -5.52 4.03
C MET A 36 6.44 -6.18 5.12
N GLY A 37 5.13 -6.28 4.89
CA GLY A 37 4.18 -6.90 5.80
C GLY A 37 4.49 -8.37 6.05
N ARG A 38 4.85 -9.15 5.01
CA ARG A 38 5.28 -10.55 5.20
C ARG A 38 6.57 -10.67 6.00
N ASP A 39 7.54 -9.79 5.76
CA ASP A 39 8.80 -9.81 6.50
C ASP A 39 8.59 -9.42 7.97
N LEU A 40 7.75 -8.42 8.22
CA LEU A 40 7.35 -7.99 9.55
C LEU A 40 6.59 -9.11 10.28
N PHE A 41 5.58 -9.71 9.64
CA PHE A 41 4.74 -10.76 10.22
C PHE A 41 5.57 -11.93 10.79
N ARG A 42 6.64 -12.33 10.09
CA ARG A 42 7.55 -13.39 10.55
C ARG A 42 8.35 -13.04 11.80
N LYS A 43 8.48 -11.74 12.11
CA LYS A 43 9.24 -11.21 13.26
C LYS A 43 8.35 -10.91 14.46
N LEU A 44 7.02 -10.92 14.28
CA LEU A 44 6.04 -10.65 15.32
C LEU A 44 5.75 -11.87 16.18
N LEU A 45 5.34 -11.63 17.43
CA LEU A 45 4.82 -12.67 18.31
C LEU A 45 3.47 -13.21 17.80
N PRO A 46 3.05 -14.44 18.17
CA PRO A 46 1.81 -15.04 17.64
C PRO A 46 0.54 -14.18 17.87
N ASN A 47 0.44 -13.49 19.00
CA ASN A 47 -0.66 -12.57 19.28
C ASN A 47 -0.64 -11.32 18.40
N GLU A 48 0.56 -10.77 18.13
CA GLU A 48 0.75 -9.61 17.26
C GLU A 48 0.48 -9.98 15.79
N GLN A 49 0.88 -11.18 15.35
CA GLN A 49 0.54 -11.73 14.04
C GLN A 49 -0.97 -11.76 13.84
N LYS A 50 -1.71 -12.32 14.80
CA LYS A 50 -3.18 -12.37 14.75
C LYS A 50 -3.78 -10.97 14.68
N ALA A 51 -3.34 -10.07 15.55
CA ALA A 51 -3.83 -8.69 15.58
C ALA A 51 -3.53 -7.92 14.28
N MET A 52 -2.35 -8.15 13.69
CA MET A 52 -1.97 -7.56 12.40
C MET A 52 -2.84 -8.07 11.25
N ALA A 53 -3.09 -9.39 11.19
CA ALA A 53 -3.98 -9.98 10.19
C ALA A 53 -5.40 -9.41 10.33
N GLU A 54 -5.94 -9.39 11.55
CA GLU A 54 -7.27 -8.83 11.82
C GLU A 54 -7.37 -7.34 11.47
N CYS A 55 -6.32 -6.55 11.69
CA CYS A 55 -6.28 -5.15 11.29
C CYS A 55 -6.41 -5.00 9.77
N LEU A 56 -5.67 -5.81 9.00
CA LEU A 56 -5.69 -5.78 7.55
C LEU A 56 -7.02 -6.31 6.98
N ASP A 57 -7.62 -7.33 7.60
CA ASP A 57 -8.88 -7.93 7.15
C ASP A 57 -10.10 -7.01 7.32
N ARG A 58 -10.04 -6.03 8.23
CA ARG A 58 -11.10 -5.02 8.44
C ARG A 58 -11.13 -3.93 7.38
N ILE A 59 -10.15 -3.89 6.48
CA ILE A 59 -10.07 -2.85 5.45
C ILE A 59 -11.02 -3.22 4.30
N GLU A 60 -12.16 -2.53 4.22
CA GLU A 60 -13.19 -2.77 3.21
C GLU A 60 -12.73 -2.37 1.79
N ASP A 61 -12.23 -1.14 1.61
CA ASP A 61 -11.63 -0.74 0.33
C ASP A 61 -10.21 -1.25 0.25
N ARG A 62 -10.01 -2.33 -0.51
CA ARG A 62 -8.67 -2.89 -0.76
C ARG A 62 -7.70 -1.88 -1.39
N ARG A 63 -8.15 -0.74 -1.92
CA ARG A 63 -7.31 0.35 -2.45
C ARG A 63 -6.91 1.36 -1.39
N ASP A 64 -7.39 1.24 -0.16
CA ASP A 64 -7.01 2.09 0.96
C ASP A 64 -5.58 1.76 1.42
N LEU A 65 -4.64 2.44 0.78
CA LEU A 65 -3.23 2.36 1.11
C LEU A 65 -2.95 2.93 2.50
N MET A 66 -3.74 3.91 2.96
CA MET A 66 -3.49 4.60 4.22
C MET A 66 -3.80 3.69 5.40
N GLN A 67 -4.97 3.04 5.40
CA GLN A 67 -5.33 2.08 6.45
C GLN A 67 -4.40 0.87 6.43
N SER A 68 -4.02 0.40 5.23
CA SER A 68 -3.04 -0.68 5.09
C SER A 68 -1.70 -0.28 5.71
N ALA A 69 -1.19 0.93 5.39
CA ALA A 69 0.04 1.45 5.98
C ALA A 69 -0.04 1.52 7.50
N LYS A 70 -1.14 2.08 8.02
CA LYS A 70 -1.34 2.27 9.46
C LYS A 70 -1.28 0.95 10.23
N CYS A 71 -1.96 -0.09 9.72
CA CYS A 71 -1.85 -1.42 10.31
C CYS A 71 -0.39 -1.88 10.34
N LEU A 72 0.33 -1.81 9.22
CA LEU A 72 1.73 -2.26 9.16
C LEU A 72 2.66 -1.47 10.10
N THR A 73 2.53 -0.14 10.18
CA THR A 73 3.41 0.70 10.99
C THR A 73 3.20 0.48 12.49
N THR A 74 1.96 0.29 12.94
CA THR A 74 1.66 0.01 14.35
C THR A 74 2.41 -1.22 14.87
N PHE A 75 2.47 -2.31 14.10
CA PHE A 75 3.20 -3.51 14.51
C PHE A 75 4.71 -3.44 14.19
N CYS A 76 5.12 -2.60 13.24
CA CYS A 76 6.53 -2.36 12.95
C CYS A 76 7.24 -1.71 14.16
N GLU A 77 6.61 -0.70 14.77
CA GLU A 77 7.14 -0.04 15.97
C GLU A 77 7.33 -1.04 17.13
N SER A 78 6.35 -1.92 17.36
CA SER A 78 6.45 -2.99 18.36
C SER A 78 7.60 -3.96 18.07
N SER A 79 7.76 -4.37 16.80
CA SER A 79 8.86 -5.25 16.38
C SER A 79 10.24 -4.61 16.57
N LEU A 80 10.38 -3.31 16.29
CA LEU A 80 11.63 -2.57 16.51
C LEU A 80 12.00 -2.50 18.00
N GLN A 81 11.02 -2.32 18.88
CA GLN A 81 11.26 -2.35 20.33
C GLN A 81 11.74 -3.72 20.84
N LEU A 82 11.24 -4.81 20.25
CA LEU A 82 11.70 -6.17 20.56
C LEU A 82 13.12 -6.42 20.04
N MET A 83 13.48 -5.88 18.88
CA MET A 83 14.83 -5.98 18.33
C MET A 83 15.85 -5.12 19.09
N ALA A 84 15.46 -3.95 19.57
CA ALA A 84 16.33 -3.05 20.33
C ALA A 84 16.61 -3.53 21.78
N LYS A 85 15.83 -4.49 22.28
CA LYS A 85 16.01 -5.10 23.61
C LYS A 85 16.84 -6.39 23.60
N ARG A 86 17.21 -6.89 22.43
CA ARG A 86 18.11 -8.04 22.24
C ARG A 86 19.54 -7.57 22.05
#